data_AF-A0A7S2IEK6-F1
#
_entry.id   AF-A0A7S2IEK6-F1
#
_cell.length_a   1.000
_cell.length_b   1.000
_cell.length_c   1.000
_cell.angle_alpha   90.00
_cell.angle_beta   90.00
_cell.angle_gamma   90.00
#
_symmetry.space_group_name_H-M   'P 1'
#
loop_
_entity.id
_entity.type
_entity.pdbx_description
1 polymer ?
#
loop_
_entity_poly.entity_id
_entity_poly.type
_entity_poly.pdbx_seq_one_letter_code
_entity_poly.pdbx_strand_id
1 'polypeptide(L)'
;MHDHWASCLPHCARGEHADDPKEFRTPWSCKLLGEAPVLKDNFWMMCSGAGACRGSHVLHAWRRSPRVLADAVGDLSQLPGARRADHPVLEHWRAAPPMFRGSRVRLRDIARFVRDLLQSDPFGTGDQVPYVDFEGGEAQAVAVTQRQLAFLAANALMGNGIPPGDGLEAALKRCAGRGQPNAQVFKERRLAGEVAPPPTGFLFSLLSFLAVLSQELPPGGQGLVVVAARPRAADGSWRERLAEHVLRPPTMCLQSAGGEDCGLNDFMAGGNDFQAMTDIAGGAIGGGGGLCDIATTQEESVVQFYSEVLAFSFFAGGPTKMLPVPVVFLGARRYMAEITGQSGLGPPFFAKCGYIRAEDWLNDGIRSRAVQVEIAGRRVPVAASSFVGVASKCARCHSNCSVEDLANNRCPDQRNFLDEDIGRWYQAYEASMYNPAVRGAFEGIVKRIGTGPWGAGEWMGDSQRSFLAVWLPPPPPAG
;
A
#
# COMPACT_ATOMS: atom_id res chain seq x y z
N MET A 1 -29.45 -31.17 -14.44
CA MET A 1 -29.03 -30.05 -15.32
C MET A 1 -29.39 -28.78 -14.60
N HIS A 2 -28.45 -27.84 -14.45
CA HIS A 2 -28.79 -26.50 -13.97
C HIS A 2 -29.30 -25.70 -15.18
N ASP A 3 -30.50 -25.13 -15.12
CA ASP A 3 -31.15 -24.38 -16.22
C ASP A 3 -30.51 -23.02 -16.52
N HIS A 4 -29.31 -22.77 -15.98
CA HIS A 4 -28.60 -21.50 -16.05
C HIS A 4 -27.13 -21.74 -16.40
N TRP A 5 -26.66 -21.09 -17.45
CA TRP A 5 -25.25 -21.02 -17.80
C TRP A 5 -24.54 -20.02 -16.87
N ALA A 6 -23.41 -20.42 -16.30
CA ALA A 6 -22.56 -19.55 -15.50
C ALA A 6 -21.10 -19.90 -15.75
N SER A 7 -20.27 -18.87 -15.99
CA SER A 7 -18.82 -18.99 -16.11
C SER A 7 -18.15 -18.18 -15.01
N CYS A 8 -17.16 -18.76 -14.34
CA CYS A 8 -16.30 -18.03 -13.42
C CYS A 8 -15.29 -17.20 -14.22
N LEU A 9 -15.56 -15.91 -14.40
CA LEU A 9 -14.63 -14.98 -15.01
C LEU A 9 -13.89 -14.15 -13.96
N PRO A 10 -12.61 -13.77 -14.19
CA PRO A 10 -11.87 -12.85 -13.33
C PRO A 10 -12.49 -11.44 -13.30
N HIS A 11 -13.21 -11.06 -14.36
CA HIS A 11 -13.98 -9.83 -14.47
C HIS A 11 -15.33 -10.10 -15.10
N CYS A 12 -16.37 -9.38 -14.67
CA CYS A 12 -17.70 -9.47 -15.25
C CYS A 12 -18.20 -8.09 -15.67
N ALA A 13 -18.59 -7.94 -16.94
CA ALA A 13 -19.33 -6.79 -17.42
C ALA A 13 -20.82 -7.14 -17.51
N ARG A 14 -21.69 -6.26 -17.00
CA ARG A 14 -23.15 -6.46 -17.13
C ARG A 14 -23.56 -6.32 -18.59
N GLY A 15 -24.41 -7.22 -19.06
CA GLY A 15 -24.91 -7.23 -20.43
C GLY A 15 -24.81 -8.60 -21.08
N GLU A 16 -25.14 -8.68 -22.37
CA GLU A 16 -24.95 -9.88 -23.20
C GLU A 16 -23.53 -9.92 -23.75
N HIS A 17 -22.85 -11.06 -23.63
CA HIS A 17 -21.51 -11.25 -24.17
C HIS A 17 -21.57 -11.96 -25.52
N ALA A 18 -20.91 -11.40 -26.53
CA ALA A 18 -20.90 -12.00 -27.87
C ALA A 18 -20.21 -13.37 -27.91
N ASP A 19 -19.34 -13.64 -26.94
CA ASP A 19 -18.57 -14.88 -26.84
C ASP A 19 -19.36 -16.04 -26.23
N ASP A 20 -20.53 -15.78 -25.64
CA ASP A 20 -21.41 -16.85 -25.17
C ASP A 20 -22.05 -17.58 -26.36
N PRO A 21 -22.28 -18.91 -26.24
CA PRO A 21 -23.09 -19.65 -27.20
C PRO A 21 -24.44 -18.96 -27.40
N LYS A 22 -24.95 -18.99 -28.63
CA LYS A 22 -26.10 -18.17 -29.04
C LYS A 22 -27.33 -18.42 -28.17
N GLU A 23 -27.51 -19.65 -27.71
CA GLU A 23 -28.57 -20.11 -26.81
C GLU A 23 -28.42 -19.63 -25.35
N PHE A 24 -27.24 -19.15 -24.94
CA PHE A 24 -26.93 -18.70 -23.57
C PHE A 24 -26.57 -17.22 -23.45
N ARG A 25 -26.63 -16.45 -24.56
CA ARG A 25 -26.46 -14.98 -24.59
C ARG A 25 -27.61 -14.27 -23.87
N THR A 26 -27.62 -14.40 -22.56
CA THR A 26 -28.55 -13.73 -21.65
C THR A 26 -27.78 -12.67 -20.85
N PRO A 27 -28.44 -11.62 -20.36
CA PRO A 27 -27.75 -10.57 -19.61
C PRO A 27 -27.05 -11.12 -18.35
N TRP A 28 -25.73 -10.90 -18.24
CA TRP A 28 -24.96 -11.34 -17.08
C TRP A 28 -25.34 -10.52 -15.85
N SER A 29 -25.70 -11.20 -14.76
CA SER A 29 -26.02 -10.56 -13.48
C SER A 29 -24.80 -9.99 -12.76
N CYS A 30 -23.59 -10.46 -13.11
CA CYS A 30 -22.33 -10.17 -12.40
C CYS A 30 -22.42 -10.36 -10.89
N LYS A 31 -23.25 -11.30 -10.44
CA LYS A 31 -23.30 -11.69 -9.04
C LYS A 31 -22.00 -12.40 -8.71
N LEU A 32 -21.22 -11.86 -7.77
CA LEU A 32 -20.04 -12.54 -7.23
C LEU A 32 -20.48 -13.90 -6.68
N LEU A 33 -19.97 -14.99 -7.25
CA LEU A 33 -20.25 -16.34 -6.79
C LEU A 33 -19.15 -16.73 -5.79
N GLY A 34 -19.52 -16.80 -4.52
CA GLY A 34 -18.60 -16.94 -3.39
C GLY A 34 -18.61 -15.67 -2.55
N GLU A 35 -19.05 -15.77 -1.30
CA GLU A 35 -18.79 -14.71 -0.33
C GLU A 35 -17.27 -14.62 -0.18
N ALA A 36 -16.69 -13.44 -0.44
CA ALA A 36 -15.33 -13.19 0.02
C ALA A 36 -15.31 -13.55 1.52
N PRO A 37 -14.31 -14.28 2.03
CA PRO A 37 -14.26 -14.62 3.44
C PRO A 37 -14.19 -13.33 4.27
N VAL A 38 -15.35 -12.87 4.77
CA VAL A 38 -15.46 -11.69 5.61
C VAL A 38 -15.29 -12.14 7.05
N LEU A 39 -14.24 -11.66 7.71
CA LEU A 39 -14.15 -11.81 9.15
C LEU A 39 -15.28 -11.03 9.83
N LYS A 40 -15.98 -11.69 10.75
CA LYS A 40 -17.00 -11.06 11.60
C LYS A 40 -16.48 -10.74 13.00
N ASP A 41 -15.42 -11.40 13.42
CA ASP A 41 -14.83 -11.21 14.74
C ASP A 41 -13.80 -10.06 14.74
N ASN A 42 -13.68 -9.39 15.89
CA ASN A 42 -12.63 -8.40 16.13
C ASN A 42 -11.28 -9.11 16.22
N PHE A 43 -10.61 -9.30 15.09
CA PHE A 43 -9.24 -9.79 15.03
C PHE A 43 -8.28 -8.61 14.96
N TRP A 44 -7.29 -8.59 15.84
CA TRP A 44 -6.11 -7.75 15.70
C TRP A 44 -4.96 -8.37 16.50
N MET A 45 -3.74 -8.01 16.13
CA MET A 45 -2.52 -8.47 16.79
C MET A 45 -1.48 -7.36 16.77
N MET A 46 -0.81 -7.17 17.91
CA MET A 46 0.28 -6.23 18.09
C MET A 46 1.49 -6.96 18.67
N CYS A 47 2.63 -6.87 18.00
CA CYS A 47 3.90 -7.44 18.43
C CYS A 47 4.95 -6.33 18.51
N SER A 48 5.45 -6.04 19.72
CA SER A 48 6.52 -5.06 19.92
C SER A 48 7.92 -5.62 19.66
N GLY A 49 8.01 -6.92 19.37
CA GLY A 49 9.24 -7.62 18.99
C GLY A 49 9.02 -9.13 18.85
N ALA A 50 10.09 -9.88 18.57
CA ALA A 50 10.05 -11.33 18.36
C ALA A 50 9.39 -12.05 19.55
N GLY A 51 8.30 -12.79 19.29
CA GLY A 51 7.54 -13.51 20.32
C GLY A 51 6.77 -12.61 21.32
N ALA A 52 6.89 -11.29 21.24
CA ALA A 52 6.23 -10.33 22.11
C ALA A 52 4.89 -9.84 21.54
N CYS A 53 4.02 -10.78 21.14
CA CYS A 53 2.69 -10.48 20.62
C CYS A 53 1.67 -10.48 21.76
N ARG A 54 1.17 -9.30 22.17
CA ARG A 54 0.24 -9.16 23.30
C ARG A 54 -1.01 -8.39 22.88
N GLY A 55 -2.18 -8.98 23.08
CA GLY A 55 -3.49 -8.45 22.69
C GLY A 55 -4.15 -7.48 23.68
N SER A 56 -3.45 -6.90 24.66
CA SER A 56 -4.09 -5.99 25.64
C SER A 56 -3.18 -4.96 26.32
N HIS A 57 -1.86 -5.01 26.13
CA HIS A 57 -0.92 -4.23 26.96
C HIS A 57 -0.36 -2.95 26.31
N VAL A 58 -0.83 -2.57 25.11
CA VAL A 58 -0.42 -1.31 24.46
C VAL A 58 -1.63 -0.59 23.88
N LEU A 59 -2.63 -0.38 24.72
CA LEU A 59 -3.80 0.43 24.38
C LEU A 59 -3.50 1.90 24.70
N HIS A 60 -3.79 2.79 23.76
CA HIS A 60 -3.74 4.23 23.97
C HIS A 60 -5.15 4.81 23.86
N ALA A 61 -5.48 5.74 24.74
CA ALA A 61 -6.73 6.49 24.62
C ALA A 61 -6.68 7.42 23.41
N TRP A 62 -7.79 7.56 22.70
CA TRP A 62 -7.96 8.61 21.71
C TRP A 62 -7.99 9.98 22.39
N ARG A 63 -7.45 11.02 21.74
CA ARG A 63 -7.53 12.41 22.24
C ARG A 63 -8.98 12.89 22.38
N ARG A 64 -9.87 12.39 21.51
CA ARG A 64 -11.31 12.60 21.55
C ARG A 64 -12.00 11.26 21.34
N SER A 65 -13.12 11.01 22.02
CA SER A 65 -13.91 9.80 21.79
C SER A 65 -14.30 9.70 20.30
N PRO A 66 -14.03 8.57 19.62
CA PRO A 66 -14.47 8.33 18.25
C PRO A 66 -15.99 8.49 18.08
N ARG A 67 -16.79 8.11 19.08
CA ARG A 67 -18.26 8.26 19.03
C ARG A 67 -18.69 9.73 18.94
N VAL A 68 -18.05 10.60 19.72
CA VAL A 68 -18.30 12.06 19.66
C VAL A 68 -17.89 12.63 18.30
N LEU A 69 -16.83 12.10 17.68
CA LEU A 69 -16.44 12.50 16.33
C LEU A 69 -17.42 12.05 15.28
N ALA A 70 -18.05 10.88 15.44
CA ALA A 70 -19.04 10.38 14.51
C ALA A 70 -20.22 11.35 14.32
N ASP A 71 -20.66 12.00 15.40
CA ASP A 71 -21.73 13.01 15.36
C ASP A 71 -21.30 14.28 14.60
N ALA A 72 -19.99 14.55 14.54
CA ALA A 72 -19.41 15.65 13.77
C ALA A 72 -19.15 15.29 12.29
N VAL A 73 -19.31 14.01 11.89
CA VAL A 73 -19.19 13.61 10.49
C VAL A 73 -20.42 14.11 9.74
N GLY A 74 -20.30 15.26 9.08
CA GLY A 74 -21.31 15.81 8.18
C GLY A 74 -21.42 15.01 6.88
N ASP A 75 -21.33 15.70 5.75
CA ASP A 75 -21.25 15.14 4.38
C ASP A 75 -19.80 15.00 3.88
N LEU A 76 -18.84 15.05 4.82
CA LEU A 76 -17.40 15.25 4.55
C LEU A 76 -17.14 16.54 3.74
N SER A 77 -17.89 17.60 4.02
CA SER A 77 -17.61 18.91 3.42
C SER A 77 -16.29 19.52 3.88
N GLN A 78 -15.77 19.04 5.01
CA GLN A 78 -14.49 19.40 5.59
C GLN A 78 -13.85 18.15 6.20
N LEU A 79 -12.52 18.12 6.19
CA LEU A 79 -11.69 17.11 6.84
C LEU A 79 -10.82 17.81 7.90
N PRO A 80 -11.26 17.87 9.18
CA PRO A 80 -10.59 18.63 10.22
C PRO A 80 -9.12 18.28 10.45
N GLY A 81 -8.70 17.04 10.15
CA GLY A 81 -7.31 16.60 10.20
C GLY A 81 -6.44 17.11 9.06
N ALA A 82 -7.05 17.40 7.91
CA ALA A 82 -6.37 17.82 6.68
C ALA A 82 -6.38 19.34 6.42
N ARG A 83 -7.17 20.11 7.19
CA ARG A 83 -7.29 21.58 7.20
C ARG A 83 -6.85 22.31 5.91
N ARG A 84 -7.78 22.88 5.14
CA ARG A 84 -7.56 23.69 3.92
C ARG A 84 -6.97 22.92 2.72
N ALA A 85 -6.16 21.88 2.93
CA ALA A 85 -5.66 21.02 1.85
C ALA A 85 -6.74 20.08 1.29
N ASP A 86 -7.84 19.91 2.01
CA ASP A 86 -9.01 19.12 1.64
C ASP A 86 -9.87 19.79 0.55
N HIS A 87 -9.93 21.12 0.52
CA HIS A 87 -10.87 21.83 -0.35
C HIS A 87 -10.75 21.44 -1.85
N PRO A 88 -9.56 21.39 -2.48
CA PRO A 88 -9.45 21.01 -3.90
C PRO A 88 -9.90 19.57 -4.17
N VAL A 89 -9.55 18.65 -3.26
CA VAL A 89 -9.88 17.22 -3.34
C VAL A 89 -11.39 17.02 -3.22
N LEU A 90 -12.02 17.66 -2.22
CA LEU A 90 -13.45 17.53 -1.97
C LEU A 90 -14.30 18.21 -3.06
N GLU A 91 -13.90 19.39 -3.53
CA GLU A 91 -14.57 20.06 -4.65
C GLU A 91 -14.55 19.21 -5.92
N HIS A 92 -13.39 18.65 -6.26
CA HIS A 92 -13.30 17.77 -7.42
C HIS A 92 -14.16 16.53 -7.24
N TRP A 93 -14.12 15.88 -6.06
CA TRP A 93 -14.98 14.71 -5.80
C TRP A 93 -16.48 15.04 -5.91
N ARG A 94 -16.91 16.26 -5.54
CA ARG A 94 -18.30 16.71 -5.75
C ARG A 94 -18.63 16.91 -7.23
N ALA A 95 -17.71 17.54 -7.97
CA ALA A 95 -17.91 17.87 -9.38
C ALA A 95 -17.92 16.61 -10.26
N ALA A 96 -16.99 15.68 -10.00
CA ALA A 96 -16.82 14.44 -10.75
C ALA A 96 -16.58 13.26 -9.78
N PRO A 97 -17.64 12.74 -9.12
CA PRO A 97 -17.48 11.61 -8.23
C PRO A 97 -17.04 10.37 -9.04
N PRO A 98 -16.00 9.65 -8.60
CA PRO A 98 -15.47 8.50 -9.33
C PRO A 98 -16.47 7.34 -9.34
N MET A 99 -16.30 6.46 -10.32
CA MET A 99 -17.05 5.22 -10.46
C MET A 99 -16.26 4.10 -9.77
N PHE A 100 -16.97 3.22 -9.05
CA PHE A 100 -16.43 1.95 -8.57
C PHE A 100 -17.38 0.80 -8.93
N ARG A 101 -16.91 -0.18 -9.71
CA ARG A 101 -17.67 -1.34 -10.19
C ARG A 101 -19.05 -0.96 -10.74
N GLY A 102 -19.06 0.07 -11.59
CA GLY A 102 -20.27 0.60 -12.23
C GLY A 102 -21.17 1.45 -11.33
N SER A 103 -20.76 1.74 -10.09
CA SER A 103 -21.52 2.58 -9.14
C SER A 103 -20.77 3.87 -8.83
N ARG A 104 -21.48 5.01 -8.86
CA ARG A 104 -20.87 6.31 -8.52
C ARG A 104 -20.69 6.43 -7.01
N VAL A 105 -19.45 6.63 -6.54
CA VAL A 105 -19.15 6.77 -5.11
C VAL A 105 -19.10 8.24 -4.71
N ARG A 106 -20.10 8.71 -3.97
CA ARG A 106 -20.21 10.13 -3.58
C ARG A 106 -19.62 10.35 -2.19
N LEU A 107 -19.24 11.60 -1.88
CA LEU A 107 -18.75 11.97 -0.53
C LEU A 107 -19.72 11.57 0.59
N ARG A 108 -21.03 11.66 0.36
CA ARG A 108 -22.06 11.23 1.33
C ARG A 108 -22.00 9.73 1.65
N ASP A 109 -21.56 8.90 0.70
CA ASP A 109 -21.46 7.45 0.88
C ASP A 109 -20.25 7.13 1.75
N ILE A 110 -19.13 7.82 1.49
CA ILE A 110 -17.93 7.80 2.35
C ILE A 110 -18.27 8.33 3.75
N ALA A 111 -19.01 9.43 3.85
CA ALA A 111 -19.41 10.05 5.13
C ALA A 111 -20.23 9.09 6.00
N ARG A 112 -21.19 8.38 5.38
CA ARG A 112 -21.99 7.35 6.06
C ARG A 112 -21.10 6.23 6.61
N PHE A 113 -20.15 5.77 5.79
CA PHE A 113 -19.20 4.73 6.19
C PHE A 113 -18.27 5.20 7.31
N VAL A 114 -17.71 6.41 7.22
CA VAL A 114 -16.87 7.01 8.27
C VAL A 114 -17.63 7.15 9.59
N ARG A 115 -18.89 7.59 9.56
CA ARG A 115 -19.73 7.67 10.76
C ARG A 115 -19.95 6.28 11.38
N ASP A 116 -20.26 5.28 10.56
CA ASP A 116 -20.44 3.89 10.99
C ASP A 116 -19.15 3.32 11.62
N LEU A 117 -17.99 3.55 11.00
CA LEU A 117 -16.69 3.17 11.56
C LEU A 117 -16.49 3.78 12.96
N LEU A 118 -16.67 5.10 13.09
CA LEU A 118 -16.45 5.83 14.33
C LEU A 118 -17.44 5.46 15.45
N GLN A 119 -18.66 5.02 15.10
CA GLN A 119 -19.66 4.53 16.06
C GLN A 119 -19.44 3.08 16.49
N SER A 120 -18.95 2.23 15.59
CA SER A 120 -18.96 0.77 15.75
C SER A 120 -17.84 0.17 16.59
N ASP A 121 -16.79 0.94 16.92
CA ASP A 121 -15.60 0.46 17.65
C ASP A 121 -15.05 -0.87 17.06
N PRO A 122 -14.45 -0.87 15.86
CA PRO A 122 -14.02 -2.10 15.18
C PRO A 122 -12.94 -2.90 15.92
N PHE A 123 -12.27 -2.29 16.91
CA PHE A 123 -11.29 -2.96 17.75
C PHE A 123 -11.92 -3.61 18.99
N GLY A 124 -13.12 -3.18 19.39
CA GLY A 124 -13.76 -3.61 20.64
C GLY A 124 -13.04 -3.09 21.89
N THR A 125 -12.37 -1.94 21.79
CA THR A 125 -11.52 -1.36 22.83
C THR A 125 -12.07 -0.04 23.40
N GLY A 126 -13.31 0.31 23.06
CA GLY A 126 -13.97 1.54 23.48
C GLY A 126 -13.26 2.78 22.93
N ASP A 127 -12.92 3.71 23.82
CA ASP A 127 -12.19 4.94 23.48
C ASP A 127 -10.67 4.74 23.44
N GLN A 128 -10.20 3.50 23.31
CA GLN A 128 -8.79 3.16 23.17
C GLN A 128 -8.50 2.49 21.83
N VAL A 129 -7.22 2.41 21.48
CA VAL A 129 -6.73 1.77 20.26
C VAL A 129 -5.43 1.01 20.55
N PRO A 130 -5.27 -0.22 20.03
CA PRO A 130 -4.01 -0.94 20.12
C PRO A 130 -2.95 -0.26 19.25
N TYR A 131 -1.74 -0.16 19.78
CA TYR A 131 -0.65 0.59 19.14
C TYR A 131 0.68 -0.12 19.35
N VAL A 132 1.53 -0.09 18.32
CA VAL A 132 2.96 -0.39 18.42
C VAL A 132 3.64 0.69 17.61
N ASP A 133 4.67 1.32 18.18
CA ASP A 133 5.54 2.20 17.42
C ASP A 133 6.52 1.34 16.63
N PHE A 134 6.48 1.39 15.30
CA PHE A 134 7.44 0.68 14.45
C PHE A 134 8.86 1.23 14.55
N GLU A 135 9.05 2.32 15.27
CA GLU A 135 10.35 2.93 15.50
C GLU A 135 11.05 2.31 16.70
N GLY A 136 12.35 2.05 16.54
CA GLY A 136 13.22 1.58 17.63
C GLY A 136 13.10 0.11 18.02
N GLY A 137 12.32 -0.70 17.28
CA GLY A 137 12.21 -2.14 17.52
C GLY A 137 12.55 -3.00 16.30
N GLU A 138 12.75 -4.29 16.56
CA GLU A 138 13.05 -5.34 15.58
C GLU A 138 11.99 -6.45 15.68
N ALA A 139 11.71 -7.14 14.57
CA ALA A 139 10.71 -8.22 14.52
C ALA A 139 9.32 -7.79 15.05
N GLN A 140 8.97 -6.52 14.84
CA GLN A 140 7.68 -5.96 15.18
C GLN A 140 6.64 -6.36 14.14
N ALA A 141 5.39 -6.50 14.54
CA ALA A 141 4.31 -6.83 13.62
C ALA A 141 2.98 -6.27 14.12
N VAL A 142 2.17 -5.81 13.19
CA VAL A 142 0.79 -5.39 13.41
C VAL A 142 -0.07 -6.11 12.40
N ALA A 143 -1.11 -6.81 12.85
CA ALA A 143 -2.15 -7.34 11.97
C ALA A 143 -3.49 -6.74 12.39
N VAL A 144 -4.17 -6.10 11.45
CA VAL A 144 -5.49 -5.49 11.65
C VAL A 144 -6.39 -5.82 10.47
N THR A 145 -7.69 -5.71 10.65
CA THR A 145 -8.64 -5.84 9.55
C THR A 145 -8.70 -4.57 8.71
N GLN A 146 -9.23 -4.66 7.49
CA GLN A 146 -9.48 -3.48 6.64
C GLN A 146 -10.39 -2.47 7.30
N ARG A 147 -11.45 -2.92 8.00
CA ARG A 147 -12.35 -2.04 8.76
C ARG A 147 -11.62 -1.31 9.89
N GLN A 148 -10.76 -2.01 10.62
CA GLN A 148 -9.95 -1.41 11.69
C GLN A 148 -8.96 -0.38 11.14
N LEU A 149 -8.27 -0.68 10.03
CA LEU A 149 -7.37 0.26 9.38
C LEU A 149 -8.12 1.48 8.83
N ALA A 150 -9.32 1.29 8.28
CA ALA A 150 -10.23 2.37 7.88
C ALA A 150 -10.67 3.24 9.07
N PHE A 151 -10.89 2.63 10.24
CA PHE A 151 -11.20 3.36 11.47
C PHE A 151 -10.02 4.23 11.95
N LEU A 152 -8.77 3.77 11.80
CA LEU A 152 -7.59 4.60 12.07
C LEU A 152 -7.53 5.80 11.11
N ALA A 153 -7.72 5.56 9.81
CA ALA A 153 -7.74 6.61 8.79
C ALA A 153 -8.87 7.62 9.02
N ALA A 154 -10.07 7.14 9.37
CA ALA A 154 -11.21 7.98 9.71
C ALA A 154 -10.93 8.89 10.92
N ASN A 155 -10.36 8.34 12.00
CA ASN A 155 -9.97 9.15 13.16
C ASN A 155 -8.98 10.25 12.77
N ALA A 156 -7.92 9.90 12.04
CA ALA A 156 -6.90 10.86 11.62
C ALA A 156 -7.47 11.97 10.72
N LEU A 157 -8.28 11.61 9.72
CA LEU A 157 -8.96 12.57 8.83
C LEU A 157 -9.91 13.51 9.58
N MET A 158 -10.53 13.03 10.66
CA MET A 158 -11.37 13.84 11.56
C MET A 158 -10.57 14.64 12.60
N GLY A 159 -9.23 14.67 12.48
CA GLY A 159 -8.35 15.45 13.35
C GLY A 159 -8.20 14.85 14.74
N ASN A 160 -8.33 13.54 14.86
CA ASN A 160 -8.07 12.78 16.07
C ASN A 160 -6.74 12.04 15.96
N GLY A 161 -6.22 11.64 17.10
CA GLY A 161 -4.98 10.87 17.21
C GLY A 161 -4.79 10.38 18.63
N ILE A 162 -3.59 9.89 18.92
CA ILE A 162 -3.23 9.41 20.27
C ILE A 162 -2.24 10.36 20.98
N PRO A 163 -2.17 10.35 22.33
CA PRO A 163 -1.27 11.21 23.10
C PRO A 163 0.22 11.13 22.73
N PRO A 164 0.81 9.94 22.49
CA PRO A 164 2.19 9.83 22.00
C PRO A 164 2.42 10.47 20.62
N GLY A 165 1.33 10.71 19.89
CA GLY A 165 1.34 11.07 18.47
C GLY A 165 1.42 9.84 17.58
N ASP A 166 0.79 9.94 16.42
CA ASP A 166 0.80 8.93 15.36
C ASP A 166 1.25 9.57 14.03
N GLY A 167 1.87 8.76 13.19
CA GLY A 167 2.51 9.23 11.96
C GLY A 167 1.52 9.62 10.87
N LEU A 168 0.28 9.12 10.93
CA LEU A 168 -0.78 9.45 9.99
C LEU A 168 -1.33 10.86 10.26
N GLU A 169 -1.64 11.19 11.52
CA GLU A 169 -2.00 12.55 11.95
C GLU A 169 -0.85 13.52 11.65
N ALA A 170 0.40 13.11 11.90
CA ALA A 170 1.58 13.89 11.60
C ALA A 170 1.74 14.16 10.09
N ALA A 171 1.51 13.15 9.24
CA ALA A 171 1.52 13.28 7.79
C ALA A 171 0.44 14.27 7.32
N LEU A 172 -0.80 14.11 7.79
CA LEU A 172 -1.89 15.03 7.47
C LEU A 172 -1.53 16.49 7.80
N LYS A 173 -1.03 16.76 9.00
CA LYS A 173 -0.61 18.11 9.42
C LYS A 173 0.54 18.66 8.57
N ARG A 174 1.55 17.83 8.30
CA ARG A 174 2.72 18.19 7.48
C ARG A 174 2.31 18.54 6.04
N CYS A 175 1.47 17.70 5.43
CA CYS A 175 1.04 17.87 4.05
C CYS A 175 0.07 19.04 3.89
N ALA A 176 -0.79 19.29 4.90
CA ALA A 176 -1.62 20.49 4.94
C ALA A 176 -0.79 21.79 4.96
N GLY A 177 0.40 21.77 5.57
CA GLY A 177 1.34 22.90 5.57
C GLY A 177 2.07 23.13 4.25
N ARG A 178 2.29 22.08 3.42
CA ARG A 178 3.03 22.18 2.14
C ARG A 178 2.22 22.82 1.02
N GLY A 179 0.90 22.80 1.10
CA GLY A 179 -0.02 23.39 0.11
C GLY A 179 -0.12 24.92 0.13
N GLN A 180 0.83 25.65 0.72
CA GLN A 180 0.89 27.11 0.67
C GLN A 180 1.86 27.59 -0.43
N PRO A 181 1.43 27.73 -1.70
CA PRO A 181 2.10 28.65 -2.58
C PRO A 181 2.00 30.05 -1.97
N ASN A 182 3.04 30.88 -2.14
CA ASN A 182 2.90 32.32 -1.90
C ASN A 182 1.62 32.79 -2.63
N ALA A 183 0.74 33.52 -1.93
CA ALA A 183 -0.56 33.96 -2.46
C ALA A 183 -0.43 34.65 -3.84
N GLN A 184 0.73 35.25 -4.12
CA GLN A 184 1.14 35.82 -5.41
C GLN A 184 1.15 34.79 -6.56
N VAL A 185 1.77 33.63 -6.36
CA VAL A 185 1.97 32.58 -7.38
C VAL A 185 0.64 31.93 -7.77
N PHE A 186 -0.26 31.75 -6.81
CA PHE A 186 -1.60 31.22 -7.09
C PHE A 186 -2.45 32.20 -7.90
N LYS A 187 -2.30 33.51 -7.63
CA LYS A 187 -3.02 34.57 -8.35
C LYS A 187 -2.57 34.68 -9.80
N GLU A 188 -1.26 34.57 -10.05
CA GLU A 188 -0.66 34.59 -11.39
C GLU A 188 -1.04 33.35 -12.22
N ARG A 189 -1.01 32.15 -11.63
CA ARG A 189 -1.38 30.89 -12.32
C ARG A 189 -2.87 30.81 -12.66
N ARG A 190 -3.74 31.34 -11.79
CA ARG A 190 -5.18 31.45 -12.06
C ARG A 190 -5.50 32.45 -13.17
N LEU A 191 -4.73 33.53 -13.28
CA LEU A 191 -4.83 34.51 -14.37
C LEU A 191 -4.32 33.94 -15.71
N ALA A 192 -3.41 32.96 -15.67
CA ALA A 192 -2.89 32.26 -16.85
C ALA A 192 -3.79 31.09 -17.34
N GLY A 193 -4.95 30.86 -16.71
CA GLY A 193 -5.84 29.74 -17.08
C GLY A 193 -5.35 28.37 -16.60
N GLU A 194 -4.32 28.31 -15.74
CA GLU A 194 -3.84 27.05 -15.17
C GLU A 194 -4.78 26.58 -14.05
N VAL A 195 -5.36 25.39 -14.25
CA VAL A 195 -6.39 24.76 -13.41
C VAL A 195 -5.77 24.23 -12.12
N ALA A 196 -5.69 25.08 -11.08
CA ALA A 196 -5.44 24.76 -9.66
C ALA A 196 -4.13 23.98 -9.33
N PRO A 197 -3.53 24.14 -8.14
CA PRO A 197 -2.46 23.25 -7.72
C PRO A 197 -3.00 21.83 -7.67
N PRO A 198 -2.20 20.83 -8.07
CA PRO A 198 -2.65 19.47 -8.02
C PRO A 198 -3.00 19.10 -6.57
N PRO A 199 -4.09 18.37 -6.38
CA PRO A 199 -4.52 17.85 -5.09
C PRO A 199 -3.40 17.08 -4.38
N THR A 200 -3.37 17.15 -3.05
CA THR A 200 -2.45 16.35 -2.24
C THR A 200 -2.75 14.87 -2.47
N GLY A 201 -1.93 14.17 -3.27
CA GLY A 201 -2.14 12.74 -3.61
C GLY A 201 -2.45 11.86 -2.40
N PHE A 202 -1.90 12.23 -1.24
CA PHE A 202 -2.20 11.61 0.06
C PHE A 202 -3.70 11.58 0.41
N LEU A 203 -4.41 12.71 0.28
CA LEU A 203 -5.83 12.78 0.63
C LEU A 203 -6.69 11.99 -0.33
N PHE A 204 -6.32 11.96 -1.61
CA PHE A 204 -6.98 11.07 -2.56
C PHE A 204 -6.77 9.62 -2.20
N SER A 205 -5.54 9.23 -1.88
CA SER A 205 -5.25 7.87 -1.46
C SER A 205 -6.14 7.44 -0.27
N LEU A 206 -6.22 8.25 0.79
CA LEU A 206 -7.07 7.92 1.94
C LEU A 206 -8.58 7.95 1.62
N LEU A 207 -9.06 8.88 0.79
CA LEU A 207 -10.47 8.90 0.40
C LEU A 207 -10.82 7.74 -0.53
N SER A 208 -9.93 7.34 -1.43
CA SER A 208 -10.09 6.17 -2.29
C SER A 208 -10.15 4.88 -1.48
N PHE A 209 -9.31 4.76 -0.45
CA PHE A 209 -9.39 3.66 0.51
C PHE A 209 -10.76 3.56 1.18
N LEU A 210 -11.24 4.65 1.75
CA LEU A 210 -12.57 4.69 2.40
C LEU A 210 -13.71 4.50 1.38
N ALA A 211 -13.56 5.02 0.17
CA ALA A 211 -14.53 4.89 -0.91
C ALA A 211 -14.69 3.43 -1.34
N VAL A 212 -13.60 2.73 -1.65
CA VAL A 212 -13.65 1.31 -2.01
C VAL A 212 -14.23 0.49 -0.86
N LEU A 213 -13.75 0.67 0.37
CA LEU A 213 -14.26 -0.10 1.51
C LEU A 213 -15.73 0.20 1.83
N SER A 214 -16.22 1.43 1.59
CA SER A 214 -17.64 1.75 1.74
C SER A 214 -18.56 0.95 0.81
N GLN A 215 -18.01 0.44 -0.29
CA GLN A 215 -18.73 -0.38 -1.27
C GLN A 215 -18.50 -1.88 -1.05
N GLU A 216 -17.31 -2.28 -0.59
CA GLU A 216 -16.96 -3.69 -0.39
C GLU A 216 -17.42 -4.26 0.96
N LEU A 217 -17.41 -3.46 2.02
CA LEU A 217 -17.70 -3.96 3.37
C LEU A 217 -19.20 -3.83 3.69
N PRO A 218 -19.86 -4.94 4.06
CA PRO A 218 -21.20 -4.85 4.62
C PRO A 218 -21.17 -4.18 6.00
N PRO A 219 -22.31 -3.69 6.52
CA PRO A 219 -22.40 -3.16 7.88
C PRO A 219 -21.85 -4.16 8.91
N GLY A 220 -20.93 -3.71 9.76
CA GLY A 220 -20.24 -4.53 10.77
C GLY A 220 -19.19 -5.52 10.22
N GLY A 221 -19.06 -5.68 8.90
CA GLY A 221 -18.06 -6.59 8.30
C GLY A 221 -16.64 -6.04 8.44
N GLN A 222 -15.69 -6.88 8.88
CA GLN A 222 -14.31 -6.46 9.16
C GLN A 222 -13.41 -6.45 7.90
N GLY A 223 -13.79 -7.19 6.86
CA GLY A 223 -12.99 -7.35 5.65
C GLY A 223 -11.84 -8.34 5.81
N LEU A 224 -10.80 -8.17 4.99
CA LEU A 224 -9.58 -8.97 5.03
C LEU A 224 -8.62 -8.45 6.11
N VAL A 225 -7.69 -9.29 6.55
CA VAL A 225 -6.57 -8.88 7.41
C VAL A 225 -5.47 -8.28 6.54
N VAL A 226 -4.84 -7.21 7.03
CA VAL A 226 -3.63 -6.61 6.48
C VAL A 226 -2.58 -6.60 7.58
N VAL A 227 -1.36 -7.00 7.24
CA VAL A 227 -0.24 -7.12 8.19
C VAL A 227 0.85 -6.15 7.80
N ALA A 228 1.33 -5.33 8.72
CA ALA A 228 2.60 -4.63 8.60
C ALA A 228 3.62 -5.30 9.51
N ALA A 229 4.82 -5.60 9.02
CA ALA A 229 5.86 -6.24 9.82
C ALA A 229 7.25 -5.71 9.49
N ARG A 230 8.07 -5.53 10.53
CA ARG A 230 9.49 -5.26 10.42
C ARG A 230 10.28 -6.55 10.65
N PRO A 231 11.37 -6.77 9.89
CA PRO A 231 12.26 -7.90 10.16
C PRO A 231 13.11 -7.64 11.41
N ARG A 232 13.81 -8.67 11.89
CA ARG A 232 14.94 -8.55 12.82
C ARG A 232 16.13 -7.86 12.15
N ALA A 233 17.15 -7.46 12.90
CA ALA A 233 18.38 -6.91 12.34
C ALA A 233 18.94 -7.80 11.23
N ALA A 234 19.52 -7.16 10.21
CA ALA A 234 20.27 -7.87 9.18
C ALA A 234 21.42 -8.64 9.83
N ASP A 235 21.64 -9.87 9.37
CA ASP A 235 22.77 -10.68 9.79
C ASP A 235 23.48 -11.29 8.56
N GLY A 236 24.63 -11.91 8.78
CA GLY A 236 25.42 -12.54 7.71
C GLY A 236 24.90 -13.91 7.27
N SER A 237 23.78 -14.40 7.82
CA SER A 237 23.31 -15.78 7.58
C SER A 237 22.96 -16.06 6.12
N TRP A 238 22.68 -15.02 5.34
CA TRP A 238 22.44 -15.12 3.90
C TRP A 238 23.63 -15.72 3.14
N ARG A 239 24.86 -15.51 3.61
CA ARG A 239 26.08 -16.03 2.94
C ARG A 239 26.18 -17.54 3.03
N GLU A 240 25.92 -18.08 4.21
CA GLU A 240 25.91 -19.53 4.46
C GLU A 240 24.80 -20.19 3.65
N ARG A 241 23.60 -19.60 3.64
CA ARG A 241 22.49 -20.12 2.82
C ARG A 241 22.78 -20.09 1.33
N LEU A 242 23.40 -19.03 0.80
CA LEU A 242 23.85 -18.99 -0.61
C LEU A 242 24.83 -20.12 -0.93
N ALA A 243 25.75 -20.42 -0.02
CA ALA A 243 26.75 -21.47 -0.24
C ALA A 243 26.12 -22.88 -0.26
N GLU A 244 25.04 -23.09 0.49
CA GLU A 244 24.39 -24.40 0.66
C GLU A 244 23.34 -24.73 -0.41
N HIS A 245 22.89 -23.75 -1.22
CA HIS A 245 21.80 -23.93 -2.17
C HIS A 245 22.28 -24.00 -3.62
N VAL A 246 21.82 -25.01 -4.36
CA VAL A 246 22.00 -25.08 -5.81
C VAL A 246 21.06 -24.06 -6.46
N LEU A 247 21.64 -22.97 -6.97
CA LEU A 247 20.91 -21.90 -7.65
C LEU A 247 20.24 -22.44 -8.91
N ARG A 248 18.93 -22.18 -9.06
CA ARG A 248 18.24 -22.31 -10.35
C ARG A 248 18.06 -20.92 -10.95
N PRO A 249 18.22 -20.76 -12.28
CA PRO A 249 17.91 -19.50 -12.93
C PRO A 249 16.46 -19.07 -12.62
N PRO A 250 16.21 -17.81 -12.22
CA PRO A 250 14.86 -17.33 -12.04
C PRO A 250 14.17 -17.15 -13.40
N THR A 251 12.85 -17.33 -13.44
CA THR A 251 12.04 -16.93 -14.60
C THR A 251 11.85 -15.40 -14.56
N MET A 252 12.37 -14.70 -15.56
CA MET A 252 12.20 -13.25 -15.70
C MET A 252 11.02 -12.94 -16.62
N CYS A 253 9.99 -12.29 -16.07
CA CYS A 253 8.80 -11.85 -16.79
C CYS A 253 8.96 -10.38 -17.18
N LEU A 254 9.15 -10.08 -18.46
CA LEU A 254 9.31 -8.71 -18.96
C LEU A 254 8.56 -8.55 -20.27
N GLN A 255 7.53 -7.69 -20.29
CA GLN A 255 6.69 -7.43 -21.47
C GLN A 255 7.48 -6.76 -22.63
N SER A 256 8.71 -6.32 -22.39
CA SER A 256 9.60 -5.70 -23.38
C SER A 256 11.06 -6.20 -23.20
N ALA A 257 11.98 -5.85 -24.09
CA ALA A 257 13.41 -6.14 -23.96
C ALA A 257 13.84 -7.63 -23.86
N GLY A 258 13.07 -8.56 -24.44
CA GLY A 258 13.49 -9.94 -24.67
C GLY A 258 13.29 -10.91 -23.49
N GLY A 259 12.54 -10.53 -22.46
CA GLY A 259 12.08 -11.47 -21.42
C GLY A 259 10.88 -12.31 -21.87
N GLU A 260 10.50 -13.30 -21.04
CA GLU A 260 9.29 -14.09 -21.29
C GLU A 260 8.04 -13.25 -21.02
N ASP A 261 7.06 -13.31 -21.92
CA ASP A 261 5.72 -12.78 -21.64
C ASP A 261 4.98 -13.77 -20.74
N CYS A 262 4.94 -13.45 -19.46
CA CYS A 262 4.24 -14.26 -18.46
C CYS A 262 2.74 -13.93 -18.35
N GLY A 263 2.18 -13.08 -19.22
CA GLY A 263 0.81 -12.59 -19.12
C GLY A 263 0.53 -11.79 -17.84
N LEU A 264 1.58 -11.21 -17.24
CA LEU A 264 1.50 -10.37 -16.05
C LEU A 264 1.62 -8.91 -16.45
N ASN A 265 0.89 -8.03 -15.75
CA ASN A 265 1.05 -6.59 -15.93
C ASN A 265 2.47 -6.14 -15.52
N ASP A 266 2.91 -5.02 -16.07
CA ASP A 266 4.18 -4.37 -15.72
C ASP A 266 4.38 -4.29 -14.19
N PHE A 267 5.62 -4.39 -13.72
CA PHE A 267 5.94 -4.43 -12.30
C PHE A 267 5.45 -3.16 -11.57
N MET A 268 5.51 -1.98 -12.22
CA MET A 268 4.95 -0.73 -11.68
C MET A 268 3.43 -0.70 -11.70
N ALA A 269 2.79 -1.53 -12.53
CA ALA A 269 1.35 -1.71 -12.42
C ALA A 269 1.01 -2.36 -11.07
N GLY A 270 1.84 -3.26 -10.56
CA GLY A 270 1.56 -3.97 -9.31
C GLY A 270 0.24 -4.74 -9.35
N GLY A 271 -0.21 -5.22 -8.19
CA GLY A 271 -1.51 -5.89 -8.07
C GLY A 271 -1.60 -7.27 -8.73
N ASN A 272 -0.48 -7.91 -9.08
CA ASN A 272 -0.48 -9.33 -9.47
C ASN A 272 -0.58 -10.23 -8.22
N ASP A 273 -1.37 -11.30 -8.32
CA ASP A 273 -1.51 -12.25 -7.22
C ASP A 273 -0.15 -12.83 -6.81
N PHE A 274 0.09 -12.85 -5.51
CA PHE A 274 1.29 -13.31 -4.83
C PHE A 274 2.58 -12.55 -5.17
N GLN A 275 2.45 -11.39 -5.83
CA GLN A 275 3.56 -10.51 -6.11
C GLN A 275 3.66 -9.43 -5.03
N ALA A 276 4.83 -9.28 -4.44
CA ALA A 276 5.18 -8.13 -3.63
C ALA A 276 5.57 -6.96 -4.53
N MET A 277 4.83 -5.87 -4.49
CA MET A 277 5.27 -4.61 -5.06
C MET A 277 6.42 -4.05 -4.24
N THR A 278 7.57 -3.83 -4.87
CA THR A 278 8.75 -3.30 -4.19
C THR A 278 8.80 -1.79 -4.31
N ASP A 279 8.72 -1.12 -3.17
CA ASP A 279 9.07 0.27 -2.99
C ASP A 279 10.57 0.38 -2.69
N ILE A 280 11.27 1.00 -3.64
CA ILE A 280 12.71 1.27 -3.55
C ILE A 280 12.87 2.55 -2.74
N ALA A 281 12.66 2.43 -1.44
CA ALA A 281 12.69 3.54 -0.53
C ALA A 281 14.13 4.03 -0.27
N GLY A 282 14.26 5.27 0.20
CA GLY A 282 15.49 5.88 0.65
C GLY A 282 15.74 5.55 2.12
N GLY A 283 15.18 6.32 3.04
CA GLY A 283 15.35 6.09 4.49
C GLY A 283 14.11 5.56 5.21
N ALA A 284 12.95 5.73 4.59
CA ALA A 284 11.63 5.41 5.14
C ALA A 284 10.61 5.51 3.99
N ILE A 285 9.47 4.85 4.11
CA ILE A 285 8.42 4.90 3.07
C ILE A 285 8.01 6.35 2.79
N GLY A 286 7.98 6.70 1.50
CA GLY A 286 7.54 8.01 1.02
C GLY A 286 8.60 9.11 1.06
N GLY A 287 9.85 8.81 1.41
CA GLY A 287 11.04 9.60 1.11
C GLY A 287 10.97 11.10 1.39
N GLY A 288 11.62 11.88 0.53
CA GLY A 288 11.63 13.35 0.60
C GLY A 288 10.25 13.97 0.37
N GLY A 289 9.37 13.24 -0.32
CA GLY A 289 7.96 13.58 -0.52
C GLY A 289 7.15 13.59 0.78
N GLY A 290 7.64 12.97 1.85
CA GLY A 290 7.02 13.01 3.16
C GLY A 290 5.59 12.47 3.17
N LEU A 291 5.30 11.52 2.28
CA LEU A 291 3.98 10.95 1.97
C LEU A 291 2.97 11.91 1.33
N CYS A 292 3.30 13.16 1.00
CA CYS A 292 2.27 14.17 0.72
C CYS A 292 1.66 14.12 -0.69
N ASP A 293 2.46 13.78 -1.69
CA ASP A 293 2.05 13.82 -3.09
C ASP A 293 2.95 12.90 -3.92
N ILE A 294 2.53 12.62 -5.16
CA ILE A 294 3.40 12.05 -6.19
C ILE A 294 4.56 13.01 -6.41
N ALA A 295 5.78 12.51 -6.24
CA ALA A 295 7.01 13.27 -6.43
C ALA A 295 7.71 12.86 -7.72
N THR A 296 8.98 13.24 -7.84
CA THR A 296 9.82 13.02 -9.03
C THR A 296 10.41 11.60 -9.09
N THR A 297 10.14 10.78 -8.08
CA THR A 297 10.77 9.47 -7.84
C THR A 297 9.72 8.42 -7.45
N GLN A 298 10.08 7.14 -7.62
CA GLN A 298 9.18 5.99 -7.42
C GLN A 298 8.71 5.91 -5.97
N GLU A 299 9.65 6.06 -5.02
CA GLU A 299 9.44 5.93 -3.58
C GLU A 299 8.27 6.77 -3.05
N GLU A 300 8.31 8.06 -3.36
CA GLU A 300 7.31 9.03 -2.93
C GLU A 300 5.94 8.78 -3.56
N SER A 301 5.93 8.12 -4.73
CA SER A 301 4.77 8.04 -5.60
C SER A 301 4.00 6.74 -5.42
N VAL A 302 4.68 5.60 -5.31
CA VAL A 302 4.05 4.27 -5.28
C VAL A 302 3.17 4.06 -4.04
N VAL A 303 3.57 4.61 -2.89
CA VAL A 303 2.78 4.54 -1.65
C VAL A 303 1.40 5.18 -1.79
N GLN A 304 1.24 6.17 -2.68
CA GLN A 304 -0.05 6.82 -2.92
C GLN A 304 -1.07 5.85 -3.51
N PHE A 305 -0.63 4.80 -4.21
CA PHE A 305 -1.52 3.81 -4.82
C PHE A 305 -1.88 2.66 -3.87
N TYR A 306 -1.09 2.47 -2.81
CA TYR A 306 -1.30 1.45 -1.78
C TYR A 306 -1.76 2.10 -0.48
N SER A 307 -2.99 2.60 -0.49
CA SER A 307 -3.55 3.41 0.59
C SER A 307 -3.58 2.74 1.97
N GLU A 308 -3.56 1.40 2.03
CA GLU A 308 -3.40 0.66 3.29
C GLU A 308 -2.00 0.88 3.89
N VAL A 309 -0.94 0.88 3.08
CA VAL A 309 0.43 1.23 3.51
C VAL A 309 0.45 2.65 4.07
N LEU A 310 -0.23 3.57 3.40
CA LEU A 310 -0.37 4.94 3.86
C LEU A 310 -1.07 5.00 5.22
N ALA A 311 -2.19 4.30 5.39
CA ALA A 311 -2.94 4.24 6.65
C ALA A 311 -2.10 3.61 7.79
N PHE A 312 -1.23 2.64 7.48
CA PHE A 312 -0.30 2.07 8.45
C PHE A 312 0.72 3.08 9.00
N SER A 313 0.92 4.23 8.36
CA SER A 313 1.74 5.31 8.93
C SER A 313 1.23 5.78 10.31
N PHE A 314 0.00 5.43 10.70
CA PHE A 314 -0.49 5.56 12.07
C PHE A 314 0.50 4.96 13.08
N PHE A 315 1.12 3.82 12.76
CA PHE A 315 2.05 3.10 13.65
C PHE A 315 3.50 3.62 13.58
N ALA A 316 3.77 4.74 12.89
CA ALA A 316 5.04 5.45 12.99
C ALA A 316 4.94 6.50 14.11
N GLY A 317 5.72 6.39 15.17
CA GLY A 317 5.53 7.22 16.36
C GLY A 317 6.03 8.65 16.24
N GLY A 318 5.25 9.61 16.72
CA GLY A 318 5.67 11.00 16.84
C GLY A 318 5.54 11.85 15.56
N PRO A 319 5.79 13.16 15.66
CA PRO A 319 5.33 14.16 14.68
C PRO A 319 6.15 14.27 13.40
N THR A 320 7.34 13.65 13.35
CA THR A 320 8.28 13.77 12.21
C THR A 320 8.64 12.43 11.60
N LYS A 321 8.22 11.32 12.21
CA LYS A 321 8.62 9.99 11.78
C LYS A 321 7.73 9.46 10.66
N MET A 322 8.28 8.52 9.91
CA MET A 322 7.63 7.85 8.79
C MET A 322 7.81 6.35 8.98
N LEU A 323 7.18 5.53 8.15
CA LEU A 323 7.32 4.08 8.25
C LEU A 323 8.78 3.69 7.93
N PRO A 324 9.51 3.06 8.86
CA PRO A 324 10.90 2.71 8.64
C PRO A 324 11.02 1.58 7.61
N VAL A 325 12.19 1.47 6.97
CA VAL A 325 12.54 0.37 6.08
C VAL A 325 13.72 -0.44 6.64
N PRO A 326 13.80 -1.76 6.38
CA PRO A 326 12.83 -2.55 5.63
C PRO A 326 11.53 -2.82 6.40
N VAL A 327 10.44 -2.95 5.65
CA VAL A 327 9.09 -3.27 6.16
C VAL A 327 8.29 -3.99 5.08
N VAL A 328 7.45 -4.94 5.48
CA VAL A 328 6.49 -5.62 4.59
C VAL A 328 5.07 -5.31 5.00
N PHE A 329 4.20 -5.17 4.01
CA PHE A 329 2.76 -5.06 4.15
C PHE A 329 2.09 -6.22 3.39
N LEU A 330 1.69 -7.25 4.12
CA LEU A 330 1.01 -8.42 3.57
C LEU A 330 -0.49 -8.15 3.49
N GLY A 331 -1.10 -8.44 2.35
CA GLY A 331 -2.48 -8.11 2.07
C GLY A 331 -2.71 -6.69 1.57
N ALA A 332 -1.66 -5.86 1.46
CA ALA A 332 -1.79 -4.50 0.97
C ALA A 332 -2.26 -4.48 -0.48
N ARG A 333 -3.36 -3.79 -0.76
CA ARG A 333 -3.98 -3.68 -2.08
C ARG A 333 -3.73 -2.31 -2.72
N ARG A 334 -3.82 -2.28 -4.04
CA ARG A 334 -3.73 -1.07 -4.85
C ARG A 334 -5.12 -0.46 -5.03
N TYR A 335 -5.42 0.63 -4.32
CA TYR A 335 -6.76 1.25 -4.28
C TYR A 335 -7.01 2.27 -5.40
N MET A 336 -5.95 2.75 -6.04
CA MET A 336 -5.97 3.65 -7.19
C MET A 336 -5.50 2.91 -8.45
N ALA A 337 -6.12 3.21 -9.59
CA ALA A 337 -6.08 2.34 -10.76
C ALA A 337 -4.74 2.34 -11.49
N GLU A 338 -4.09 3.49 -11.65
CA GLU A 338 -2.91 3.57 -12.49
C GLU A 338 -1.96 4.71 -12.09
N ILE A 339 -0.67 4.38 -12.01
CA ILE A 339 0.42 5.36 -11.97
C ILE A 339 0.92 5.57 -13.40
N THR A 340 0.36 6.53 -14.12
CA THR A 340 0.83 6.82 -15.49
C THR A 340 2.05 7.73 -15.45
N GLY A 341 3.23 7.21 -15.79
CA GLY A 341 4.49 7.96 -15.81
C GLY A 341 4.96 8.25 -17.23
N GLN A 342 4.71 9.45 -17.73
CA GLN A 342 5.60 10.06 -18.72
C GLN A 342 6.00 11.44 -18.22
N SER A 343 7.26 11.58 -17.82
CA SER A 343 7.91 12.87 -17.64
C SER A 343 7.89 13.58 -18.99
N GLY A 344 6.90 14.44 -19.24
CA GLY A 344 6.79 15.11 -20.53
C GLY A 344 5.42 15.70 -20.91
N LEU A 345 4.36 15.46 -20.13
CA LEU A 345 2.99 15.91 -20.48
C LEU A 345 2.73 17.42 -20.36
N GLY A 346 3.76 18.25 -20.21
CA GLY A 346 3.57 19.69 -20.01
C GLY A 346 3.17 20.06 -18.57
N PRO A 347 2.93 21.35 -18.28
CA PRO A 347 2.39 21.79 -17.00
C PRO A 347 1.00 21.16 -16.76
N PRO A 348 0.63 20.82 -15.50
CA PRO A 348 1.40 20.97 -14.27
C PRO A 348 2.29 19.76 -13.92
N PHE A 349 2.44 18.77 -14.81
CA PHE A 349 3.04 17.45 -14.51
C PHE A 349 4.52 17.32 -14.86
N PHE A 350 5.19 18.42 -15.24
CA PHE A 350 6.63 18.41 -15.48
C PHE A 350 7.39 17.85 -14.28
N ALA A 351 8.35 16.95 -14.58
CA ALA A 351 9.26 16.33 -13.63
C ALA A 351 8.65 15.39 -12.56
N LYS A 352 7.37 15.02 -12.59
CA LYS A 352 6.80 14.01 -11.67
C LYS A 352 6.95 12.58 -12.20
N CYS A 353 7.14 11.62 -11.30
CA CYS A 353 7.16 10.16 -11.56
C CYS A 353 5.74 9.58 -11.69
N GLY A 354 4.83 10.37 -12.26
CA GLY A 354 3.46 9.98 -12.45
C GLY A 354 2.46 11.11 -12.25
N TYR A 355 1.21 10.79 -12.51
CA TYR A 355 0.04 11.56 -12.10
C TYR A 355 -1.14 10.60 -11.95
N ILE A 356 -2.17 11.07 -11.25
CA ILE A 356 -3.41 10.33 -11.05
C ILE A 356 -4.49 11.06 -11.83
N ARG A 357 -5.05 10.42 -12.85
CA ARG A 357 -6.18 11.00 -13.60
C ARG A 357 -7.45 10.91 -12.77
N ALA A 358 -8.43 11.77 -13.05
CA ALA A 358 -9.72 11.78 -12.36
C ALA A 358 -10.44 10.43 -12.42
N GLU A 359 -10.32 9.75 -13.56
CA GLU A 359 -10.84 8.41 -13.81
C GLU A 359 -10.10 7.29 -13.05
N ASP A 360 -8.85 7.51 -12.64
CA ASP A 360 -7.98 6.47 -12.02
C ASP A 360 -8.05 6.48 -10.48
N TRP A 361 -8.97 7.25 -9.91
CA TRP A 361 -9.05 7.45 -8.46
C TRP A 361 -9.45 6.19 -7.71
N LEU A 362 -10.29 5.36 -8.31
CA LEU A 362 -10.71 4.09 -7.74
C LEU A 362 -10.28 2.98 -8.69
N ASN A 363 -9.56 2.00 -8.16
CA ASN A 363 -9.15 0.85 -8.93
C ASN A 363 -10.30 -0.16 -9.06
N ASP A 364 -11.07 -0.07 -10.14
CA ASP A 364 -12.12 -1.05 -10.45
C ASP A 364 -11.58 -2.48 -10.61
N GLY A 365 -10.34 -2.59 -11.08
CA GLY A 365 -9.57 -3.83 -11.17
C GLY A 365 -8.91 -4.26 -9.87
N ILE A 366 -9.25 -3.65 -8.72
CA ILE A 366 -8.70 -4.07 -7.43
C ILE A 366 -9.00 -5.56 -7.21
N ARG A 367 -7.93 -6.36 -7.16
CA ARG A 367 -8.06 -7.80 -7.07
C ARG A 367 -8.65 -8.19 -5.72
N SER A 368 -9.55 -9.18 -5.77
CA SER A 368 -10.29 -9.68 -4.62
C SER A 368 -9.79 -11.04 -4.12
N ARG A 369 -8.76 -11.61 -4.75
CA ARG A 369 -8.24 -12.92 -4.34
C ARG A 369 -7.71 -12.83 -2.92
N ALA A 370 -8.31 -13.63 -2.04
CA ALA A 370 -7.88 -13.81 -0.67
C ALA A 370 -7.31 -15.22 -0.49
N VAL A 371 -6.34 -15.35 0.42
CA VAL A 371 -5.75 -16.62 0.84
C VAL A 371 -5.85 -16.76 2.35
N GLN A 372 -6.10 -17.98 2.80
CA GLN A 372 -6.16 -18.31 4.23
C GLN A 372 -4.74 -18.57 4.72
N VAL A 373 -4.24 -17.68 5.57
CA VAL A 373 -2.89 -17.77 6.15
C VAL A 373 -2.95 -17.86 7.66
N GLU A 374 -1.87 -18.34 8.27
CA GLU A 374 -1.73 -18.37 9.72
C GLU A 374 -1.09 -17.09 10.24
N ILE A 375 -1.76 -16.44 11.20
CA ILE A 375 -1.24 -15.31 11.97
C ILE A 375 -1.48 -15.59 13.45
N ALA A 376 -0.41 -15.68 14.23
CA ALA A 376 -0.42 -16.01 15.66
C ALA A 376 -1.30 -17.24 15.99
N GLY A 377 -1.15 -18.33 15.22
CA GLY A 377 -1.94 -19.56 15.41
C GLY A 377 -3.39 -19.49 14.94
N ARG A 378 -3.84 -18.36 14.38
CA ARG A 378 -5.20 -18.20 13.84
C ARG A 378 -5.16 -18.17 12.31
N ARG A 379 -6.05 -18.94 11.68
CA ARG A 379 -6.25 -18.86 10.22
C ARG A 379 -7.15 -17.67 9.89
N VAL A 380 -6.64 -16.75 9.09
CA VAL A 380 -7.35 -15.54 8.68
C VAL A 380 -7.19 -15.28 7.18
N PRO A 381 -8.20 -14.68 6.53
CA PRO A 381 -8.12 -14.31 5.13
C PRO A 381 -7.30 -13.02 4.96
N VAL A 382 -6.32 -13.08 4.07
CA VAL A 382 -5.47 -11.93 3.67
C VAL A 382 -5.51 -11.83 2.15
N ALA A 383 -5.48 -10.62 1.58
CA ALA A 383 -5.40 -10.47 0.14
C ALA A 383 -4.10 -11.09 -0.40
N ALA A 384 -4.14 -11.72 -1.57
CA ALA A 384 -2.98 -12.29 -2.23
C ALA A 384 -2.10 -11.20 -2.89
N SER A 385 -1.87 -10.09 -2.21
CA SER A 385 -1.05 -8.97 -2.66
C SER A 385 -0.17 -8.49 -1.51
N SER A 386 0.96 -7.90 -1.83
CA SER A 386 1.84 -7.34 -0.80
C SER A 386 2.61 -6.14 -1.32
N PHE A 387 3.10 -5.35 -0.39
CA PHE A 387 3.99 -4.22 -0.63
C PHE A 387 5.20 -4.37 0.28
N VAL A 388 6.41 -4.16 -0.23
CA VAL A 388 7.64 -4.25 0.54
C VAL A 388 8.44 -2.99 0.31
N GLY A 389 8.77 -2.28 1.38
CA GLY A 389 9.72 -1.17 1.34
C GLY A 389 11.10 -1.65 1.73
N VAL A 390 12.08 -1.40 0.87
CA VAL A 390 13.49 -1.73 1.12
C VAL A 390 14.36 -0.61 0.57
N ALA A 391 15.49 -0.35 1.24
CA ALA A 391 16.42 0.69 0.86
C ALA A 391 17.83 0.14 0.71
N SER A 392 18.56 0.57 -0.32
CA SER A 392 19.99 0.30 -0.42
C SER A 392 20.79 1.02 0.66
N LYS A 393 21.96 0.46 0.98
CA LYS A 393 22.96 1.01 1.88
C LYS A 393 23.30 2.45 1.52
N CYS A 394 23.39 2.75 0.23
CA CYS A 394 23.59 4.10 -0.22
C CYS A 394 22.85 4.39 -1.54
N ALA A 395 21.67 4.98 -1.42
CA ALA A 395 20.91 5.47 -2.58
C ALA A 395 21.66 6.58 -3.34
N ARG A 396 22.50 7.38 -2.66
CA ARG A 396 23.19 8.56 -3.22
C ARG A 396 24.69 8.40 -3.50
N CYS A 397 25.26 7.19 -3.39
CA CYS A 397 26.70 6.95 -3.59
C CYS A 397 27.02 6.76 -5.07
N HIS A 398 26.67 7.73 -5.89
CA HIS A 398 26.82 7.67 -7.33
C HIS A 398 27.25 9.00 -7.97
N SER A 399 27.65 9.98 -7.15
CA SER A 399 27.96 11.36 -7.61
C SER A 399 29.10 11.45 -8.62
N ASN A 400 29.93 10.41 -8.73
CA ASN A 400 31.11 10.38 -9.60
C ASN A 400 30.95 9.44 -10.82
N CYS A 401 29.77 8.86 -11.01
CA CYS A 401 29.54 7.86 -12.06
C CYS A 401 28.57 8.37 -13.12
N SER A 402 28.78 7.95 -14.37
CA SER A 402 27.81 8.21 -15.43
C SER A 402 26.54 7.39 -15.20
N VAL A 403 25.40 7.84 -15.72
CA VAL A 403 24.13 7.08 -15.70
C VAL A 403 24.31 5.70 -16.35
N GLU A 404 25.13 5.60 -17.40
CA GLU A 404 25.44 4.33 -18.05
C GLU A 404 26.21 3.38 -17.12
N ASP A 405 27.24 3.88 -16.43
CA ASP A 405 28.02 3.07 -15.49
C ASP A 405 27.17 2.61 -14.32
N LEU A 406 26.22 3.42 -13.87
CA LEU A 406 25.32 3.00 -12.81
C LEU A 406 24.32 1.95 -13.29
N ALA A 407 23.65 2.18 -14.43
CA ALA A 407 22.70 1.23 -14.99
C ALA A 407 23.33 -0.15 -15.26
N ASN A 408 24.62 -0.18 -15.59
CA ASN A 408 25.37 -1.42 -15.86
C ASN A 408 26.22 -1.90 -14.66
N ASN A 409 26.05 -1.33 -13.46
CA ASN A 409 26.85 -1.62 -12.27
C ASN A 409 28.35 -1.66 -12.56
N ARG A 410 28.85 -0.68 -13.30
CA ARG A 410 30.27 -0.42 -13.52
C ARG A 410 30.81 0.64 -12.56
N CYS A 411 29.93 1.32 -11.83
CA CYS A 411 30.28 2.30 -10.81
C CYS A 411 30.93 1.64 -9.57
N PRO A 412 32.20 1.96 -9.24
CA PRO A 412 32.87 1.42 -8.06
C PRO A 412 32.13 1.76 -6.75
N ASP A 413 31.63 3.00 -6.63
CA ASP A 413 30.95 3.48 -5.44
C ASP A 413 29.67 2.70 -5.13
N GLN A 414 29.01 2.16 -6.15
CA GLN A 414 27.87 1.25 -6.00
C GLN A 414 28.31 -0.18 -5.65
N ARG A 415 29.36 -0.70 -6.31
CA ARG A 415 29.86 -2.07 -6.08
C ARG A 415 30.38 -2.30 -4.67
N ASN A 416 30.88 -1.25 -4.03
CA ASN A 416 31.44 -1.33 -2.67
C ASN A 416 30.43 -1.74 -1.60
N PHE A 417 29.11 -1.72 -1.90
CA PHE A 417 28.05 -2.05 -0.95
C PHE A 417 27.21 -3.27 -1.37
N LEU A 418 27.68 -4.06 -2.34
CA LEU A 418 26.90 -5.18 -2.90
C LEU A 418 26.46 -6.16 -1.81
N ASP A 419 27.36 -6.52 -0.90
CA ASP A 419 27.08 -7.48 0.17
C ASP A 419 26.09 -6.94 1.19
N GLU A 420 26.20 -5.67 1.57
CA GLU A 420 25.23 -5.01 2.45
C GLU A 420 23.86 -4.91 1.79
N ASP A 421 23.80 -4.59 0.49
CA ASP A 421 22.55 -4.53 -0.24
C ASP A 421 21.90 -5.90 -0.35
N ILE A 422 22.65 -6.95 -0.69
CA ILE A 422 22.15 -8.33 -0.65
C ILE A 422 21.59 -8.66 0.74
N GLY A 423 22.33 -8.32 1.80
CA GLY A 423 21.89 -8.53 3.18
C GLY A 423 20.57 -7.81 3.50
N ARG A 424 20.35 -6.60 2.99
CA ARG A 424 19.11 -5.83 3.19
C ARG A 424 17.93 -6.37 2.39
N TRP A 425 18.16 -6.80 1.16
CA TRP A 425 17.12 -7.44 0.36
C TRP A 425 16.73 -8.81 0.93
N TYR A 426 17.71 -9.61 1.37
CA TYR A 426 17.46 -10.83 2.11
C TYR A 426 16.66 -10.54 3.39
N GLN A 427 17.07 -9.53 4.16
CA GLN A 427 16.34 -9.08 5.35
C GLN A 427 14.87 -8.73 5.04
N ALA A 428 14.60 -8.12 3.89
CA ALA A 428 13.25 -7.72 3.47
C ALA A 428 12.40 -8.90 2.95
N TYR A 429 13.00 -9.89 2.29
CA TYR A 429 12.27 -10.94 1.57
C TYR A 429 12.33 -12.35 2.18
N GLU A 430 13.20 -12.58 3.16
CA GLU A 430 13.30 -13.86 3.85
C GLU A 430 12.28 -13.96 5.00
N ALA A 431 11.35 -14.90 4.92
CA ALA A 431 10.30 -15.08 5.92
C ALA A 431 10.85 -15.37 7.34
N SER A 432 12.00 -16.05 7.45
CA SER A 432 12.63 -16.30 8.75
C SER A 432 13.16 -15.04 9.44
N MET A 433 13.28 -13.91 8.73
CA MET A 433 13.66 -12.62 9.31
C MET A 433 12.53 -11.95 10.07
N TYR A 434 11.29 -12.40 9.89
CA TYR A 434 10.11 -11.80 10.54
C TYR A 434 9.68 -12.55 11.79
N ASN A 435 8.82 -11.89 12.57
CA ASN A 435 8.22 -12.46 13.78
C ASN A 435 7.55 -13.81 13.45
N PRO A 436 7.78 -14.88 14.23
CA PRO A 436 7.14 -16.18 14.01
C PRO A 436 5.60 -16.09 13.89
N ALA A 437 4.98 -15.13 14.56
CA ALA A 437 3.54 -14.89 14.50
C ALA A 437 3.03 -14.50 13.10
N VAL A 438 3.86 -13.98 12.19
CA VAL A 438 3.46 -13.58 10.83
C VAL A 438 4.20 -14.35 9.72
N ARG A 439 5.08 -15.28 10.09
CA ARG A 439 5.89 -16.03 9.12
C ARG A 439 5.04 -16.82 8.12
N GLY A 440 4.02 -17.53 8.61
CA GLY A 440 3.10 -18.29 7.76
C GLY A 440 2.32 -17.39 6.78
N ALA A 441 1.97 -16.16 7.19
CA ALA A 441 1.39 -15.18 6.29
C ALA A 441 2.37 -14.70 5.22
N PHE A 442 3.62 -14.42 5.60
CA PHE A 442 4.65 -14.03 4.64
C PHE A 442 4.85 -15.12 3.58
N GLU A 443 5.11 -16.34 4.02
CA GLU A 443 5.32 -17.50 3.15
C GLU A 443 4.09 -17.77 2.27
N GLY A 444 2.88 -17.59 2.78
CA GLY A 444 1.63 -17.83 2.03
C GLY A 444 1.35 -16.79 0.94
N ILE A 445 1.83 -15.56 1.10
CA ILE A 445 1.45 -14.41 0.25
C ILE A 445 2.57 -14.03 -0.71
N VAL A 446 3.82 -13.96 -0.24
CA VAL A 446 4.95 -13.51 -1.05
C VAL A 446 5.52 -14.70 -1.82
N LYS A 447 5.14 -14.82 -3.10
CA LYS A 447 5.67 -15.87 -4.00
C LYS A 447 6.46 -15.30 -5.18
N ARG A 448 6.33 -13.99 -5.44
CA ARG A 448 6.98 -13.26 -6.51
C ARG A 448 7.39 -11.89 -6.03
N ILE A 449 8.44 -11.34 -6.63
CA ILE A 449 8.89 -9.97 -6.39
C ILE A 449 8.58 -9.16 -7.64
N GLY A 450 7.75 -8.13 -7.49
CA GLY A 450 7.47 -7.13 -8.51
C GLY A 450 8.37 -5.93 -8.27
N THR A 451 9.30 -5.72 -9.17
CA THR A 451 10.38 -4.74 -9.02
C THR A 451 10.91 -4.39 -10.40
N GLY A 452 11.43 -3.17 -10.51
CA GLY A 452 12.05 -2.72 -11.73
C GLY A 452 13.43 -3.33 -11.92
N PRO A 453 14.17 -2.93 -12.97
CA PRO A 453 15.55 -3.34 -13.18
C PRO A 453 16.52 -2.76 -12.14
N TRP A 454 16.04 -2.32 -10.98
CA TRP A 454 16.78 -1.53 -10.01
C TRP A 454 16.91 -2.34 -8.72
N GLY A 455 18.01 -3.10 -8.61
CA GLY A 455 18.42 -3.77 -7.38
C GLY A 455 19.15 -2.84 -6.39
N ALA A 456 19.36 -1.57 -6.79
CA ALA A 456 20.00 -0.52 -6.00
C ALA A 456 19.02 0.65 -5.81
N GLY A 457 18.91 1.12 -4.58
CA GLY A 457 18.19 2.33 -4.19
C GLY A 457 18.53 3.52 -5.09
N GLU A 458 17.51 4.27 -5.51
CA GLU A 458 17.58 5.35 -6.51
C GLU A 458 18.14 4.91 -7.89
N TRP A 459 17.23 4.39 -8.73
CA TRP A 459 17.20 4.52 -10.20
C TRP A 459 18.31 3.93 -11.07
N MET A 460 19.37 3.34 -10.52
CA MET A 460 20.61 3.20 -11.28
C MET A 460 21.48 2.07 -10.70
N GLY A 461 21.37 0.83 -11.23
CA GLY A 461 22.13 -0.34 -10.75
C GLY A 461 21.81 -1.67 -11.45
N ASP A 462 22.78 -2.59 -11.50
CA ASP A 462 22.60 -3.96 -12.03
C ASP A 462 21.77 -4.80 -11.06
N SER A 463 20.50 -4.92 -11.41
CA SER A 463 19.47 -5.74 -10.78
C SER A 463 19.82 -7.22 -10.72
N GLN A 464 20.57 -7.74 -11.70
CA GLN A 464 20.66 -9.18 -11.92
C GLN A 464 21.44 -9.89 -10.81
N ARG A 465 22.49 -9.26 -10.27
CA ARG A 465 23.24 -9.82 -9.12
C ARG A 465 22.45 -9.77 -7.82
N SER A 466 21.68 -8.70 -7.60
CA SER A 466 20.76 -8.61 -6.46
C SER A 466 19.65 -9.67 -6.55
N PHE A 467 19.07 -9.87 -7.74
CA PHE A 467 18.02 -10.89 -7.94
C PHE A 467 18.51 -12.31 -7.75
N LEU A 468 19.71 -12.64 -8.26
CA LEU A 468 20.29 -13.98 -8.08
C LEU A 468 20.59 -14.30 -6.61
N ALA A 469 20.88 -13.29 -5.78
CA ALA A 469 21.12 -13.50 -4.36
C ALA A 469 19.83 -13.57 -3.51
N VAL A 470 18.76 -12.87 -3.93
CA VAL A 470 17.50 -12.77 -3.17
C VAL A 470 16.54 -13.92 -3.47
N TRP A 471 16.60 -14.51 -4.67
CA TRP A 471 15.74 -15.62 -5.07
C TRP A 471 16.23 -17.01 -4.64
N LEU A 472 17.09 -17.08 -3.63
CA LEU A 472 17.40 -18.31 -2.92
C LEU A 472 16.15 -18.87 -2.23
N PRO A 473 15.48 -19.87 -2.80
CA PRO A 473 14.34 -20.46 -2.13
C PRO A 473 14.87 -21.25 -0.92
N PRO A 474 14.17 -21.31 0.22
CA PRO A 474 14.27 -22.53 1.02
C PRO A 474 13.84 -23.71 0.11
N PRO A 475 14.44 -24.90 0.22
CA PRO A 475 13.89 -26.07 -0.44
C PRO A 475 12.41 -26.18 -0.07
N PRO A 476 11.53 -26.67 -0.96
CA PRO A 476 10.19 -27.04 -0.53
C PRO A 476 10.34 -27.99 0.69
N PRO A 477 9.46 -27.90 1.71
CA PRO A 477 9.44 -28.93 2.73
C PRO A 477 9.36 -30.28 2.02
N ALA A 478 10.26 -31.20 2.36
CA ALA A 478 10.20 -32.57 1.86
C ALA A 478 8.84 -33.14 2.29
N GLY A 479 7.91 -33.22 1.34
CA GLY A 479 6.54 -33.68 1.50
C GLY A 479 5.98 -34.10 0.16
#